data_AF-A0A7W1DNV3-F1
#
_entry.id   AF-A0A7W1DNV3-F1
#
_cell.length_a   1.000
_cell.length_b   1.000
_cell.length_c   1.000
_cell.angle_alpha   90.00
_cell.angle_beta   90.00
_cell.angle_gamma   90.00
#
_symmetry.space_group_name_H-M   'P 1'
#
loop_
_entity.id
_entity.type
_entity.pdbx_description
1 polymer ?
#
loop_
_entity_poly.entity_id
_entity_poly.type
_entity_poly.pdbx_seq_one_letter_code
_entity_poly.pdbx_strand_id
1 'polypeptide(L)'
;MLVLLALGAGLQETRAPEATSLLGKPLFTPSISPERTAALEKDLAAAEAVLDKEPGSADATIWVGRRMAYLGRYRDAIGVFTTGVSKHPSDPRMLRHRGHRYITTRQFDKAIVDLTKAAALVKGRSDEVEPDGQPNAKNTPTSTLKTNIYYHLGLAHYLAGDFAKAADAYRLCMEHSKNADMQVATAHWQYMTLRRLGREAEAAAVLAPVTQDMAIIENASYHRLLMMYKGATDAATLLAASRAEGLDAVTIGYGVANWHLYNGRKEEARTILTEITDEYRATQWAGFGYVAAEADLARLR
;
A
#
# COMPACT_ATOMS: atom_id res chain seq x y z
N MET A 1 12.14 54.00 23.17
CA MET A 1 10.78 53.43 23.25
C MET A 1 10.20 53.42 21.84
N LEU A 2 10.22 52.27 21.15
CA LEU A 2 9.10 51.74 20.37
C LEU A 2 9.50 50.37 19.83
N VAL A 3 8.72 49.37 20.27
CA VAL A 3 8.73 47.98 19.85
C VAL A 3 8.13 47.92 18.44
N LEU A 4 8.82 47.30 17.48
CA LEU A 4 8.16 46.80 16.27
C LEU A 4 7.91 45.30 16.43
N LEU A 5 6.63 44.97 16.58
CA LEU A 5 6.09 43.62 16.62
C LEU A 5 6.34 42.89 15.29
N ALA A 6 6.81 41.64 15.41
CA ALA A 6 6.75 40.65 14.36
C ALA A 6 5.28 40.27 14.07
N LEU A 7 4.87 40.35 12.80
CA LEU A 7 3.60 39.82 12.32
C LEU A 7 3.82 39.19 10.94
N GLY A 8 3.65 37.88 10.87
CA GLY A 8 3.72 37.12 9.63
C GLY A 8 3.61 35.60 9.81
N ALA A 9 2.93 35.13 10.86
CA ALA A 9 2.54 33.73 11.03
C ALA A 9 1.01 33.65 10.95
N GLY A 10 0.48 32.89 9.99
CA GLY A 10 -0.95 32.63 9.75
C GLY A 10 -1.28 32.88 8.28
N LEU A 11 -1.62 31.88 7.46
CA LEU A 11 -2.75 30.96 7.60
C LEU A 11 -2.43 29.64 6.90
N GLN A 12 -2.10 28.59 7.66
CA GLN A 12 -2.21 27.23 7.14
C GLN A 12 -3.60 26.77 7.56
N GLU A 13 -4.56 26.79 6.62
CA GLU A 13 -5.88 26.17 6.85
C GLU A 13 -5.65 24.80 7.47
N THR A 14 -6.24 24.56 8.64
CA THR A 14 -6.18 23.27 9.33
C THR A 14 -6.94 22.25 8.49
N ARG A 15 -6.27 21.65 7.51
CA ARG A 15 -6.83 20.61 6.66
C ARG A 15 -7.45 19.52 7.54
N ALA A 16 -8.68 19.15 7.24
CA ALA A 16 -9.34 18.03 7.90
C ALA A 16 -8.49 16.75 7.77
N PRO A 17 -8.55 15.83 8.74
CA PRO A 17 -7.84 14.56 8.61
C PRO A 17 -8.34 13.79 7.37
N GLU A 18 -7.38 13.16 6.70
CA GLU A 18 -7.60 12.26 5.56
C GLU A 18 -8.24 10.94 6.00
N ALA A 19 -7.97 10.51 7.23
CA ALA A 19 -8.54 9.32 7.86
C ALA A 19 -8.46 9.37 9.38
N THR A 20 -9.14 8.41 10.03
CA THR A 20 -8.90 8.07 11.44
C THR A 20 -8.23 6.70 11.47
N SER A 21 -7.12 6.58 12.21
CA SER A 21 -6.44 5.30 12.38
C SER A 21 -7.33 4.28 13.09
N LEU A 22 -7.00 2.99 12.96
CA LEU A 22 -7.70 1.94 13.72
C LEU A 22 -7.52 2.07 15.24
N LEU A 23 -6.56 2.90 15.67
CA LEU A 23 -6.28 3.22 17.06
C LEU A 23 -6.96 4.52 17.54
N GLY A 24 -7.78 5.16 16.69
CA GLY A 24 -8.56 6.36 17.01
C GLY A 24 -7.83 7.69 16.81
N LYS A 25 -6.61 7.70 16.25
CA LYS A 25 -5.82 8.92 16.04
C LYS A 25 -6.15 9.56 14.67
N PRO A 26 -6.25 10.90 14.54
CA PRO A 26 -6.46 11.55 13.23
C PRO A 26 -5.21 11.47 12.36
N LEU A 27 -5.37 11.17 11.07
CA LEU A 27 -4.28 11.02 10.10
C LEU A 27 -4.38 12.16 9.07
N PHE A 28 -3.36 13.00 9.01
CA PHE A 28 -3.27 14.14 8.08
C PHE A 28 -2.38 13.77 6.89
N THR A 29 -2.42 14.56 5.82
CA THR A 29 -1.51 14.41 4.67
C THR A 29 -0.06 14.16 5.13
N PRO A 30 0.61 13.08 4.67
CA PRO A 30 1.99 12.80 5.04
C PRO A 30 2.93 13.97 4.74
N SER A 31 3.87 14.24 5.64
CA SER A 31 4.87 15.28 5.44
C SER A 31 5.89 14.87 4.37
N ILE A 32 5.96 15.65 3.30
CA ILE A 32 6.95 15.53 2.22
C ILE A 32 7.67 16.86 2.02
N SER A 33 8.83 16.87 1.35
CA SER A 33 9.59 18.11 1.16
C SER A 33 8.82 19.13 0.31
N PRO A 34 9.08 20.44 0.46
CA PRO A 34 8.48 21.48 -0.38
C PRO A 34 8.75 21.27 -1.88
N GLU A 35 9.97 20.86 -2.24
CA GLU A 35 10.37 20.60 -3.62
C GLU A 35 9.58 19.43 -4.20
N ARG A 36 9.41 18.37 -3.40
CA ARG A 36 8.62 17.21 -3.79
C ARG A 36 7.14 17.56 -3.92
N THR A 37 6.62 18.39 -3.03
CA THR A 37 5.25 18.91 -3.11
C THR A 37 5.06 19.68 -4.40
N ALA A 38 5.93 20.65 -4.71
CA ALA A 38 5.84 21.45 -5.93
C ALA A 38 5.91 20.60 -7.21
N ALA A 39 6.76 19.58 -7.25
CA ALA A 39 6.82 18.64 -8.38
C ALA A 39 5.50 17.87 -8.56
N LEU A 40 4.91 17.37 -7.47
CA LEU A 40 3.65 16.64 -7.52
C LEU A 40 2.44 17.52 -7.84
N GLU A 41 2.41 18.77 -7.38
CA GLU A 41 1.39 19.75 -7.77
C GLU A 41 1.47 20.08 -9.27
N LYS A 42 2.69 20.20 -9.82
CA LYS A 42 2.89 20.37 -11.27
C LYS A 42 2.34 19.17 -12.05
N ASP A 43 2.62 17.95 -11.59
CA ASP A 43 2.09 16.74 -12.21
C ASP A 43 0.55 16.67 -12.14
N LEU A 44 -0.04 17.09 -11.01
CA LEU A 44 -1.49 17.18 -10.85
C LEU A 44 -2.09 18.17 -11.84
N ALA A 45 -1.56 19.39 -11.90
CA ALA A 45 -2.04 20.42 -12.83
C ALA A 45 -1.95 19.96 -14.30
N ALA A 46 -0.89 19.23 -14.66
CA ALA A 46 -0.75 18.65 -15.99
C ALA A 46 -1.83 17.58 -16.27
N ALA A 47 -2.13 16.71 -15.30
CA ALA A 47 -3.19 15.70 -15.42
C ALA A 47 -4.59 16.33 -15.51
N GLU A 48 -4.84 17.39 -14.73
CA GLU A 48 -6.09 18.15 -14.76
C GLU A 48 -6.30 18.82 -16.13
N ALA A 49 -5.26 19.44 -16.69
CA ALA A 49 -5.33 20.03 -18.03
C ALA A 49 -5.62 19.01 -19.15
N VAL A 50 -5.24 17.74 -18.97
CA VAL A 50 -5.64 16.65 -19.89
C VAL A 50 -7.10 16.29 -19.69
N LEU A 51 -7.56 16.16 -18.45
CA LEU A 51 -8.96 15.87 -18.13
C LEU A 51 -9.90 17.00 -18.61
N ASP A 52 -9.48 18.26 -18.54
CA ASP A 52 -10.27 19.40 -19.02
C ASP A 52 -10.48 19.34 -20.54
N LYS A 53 -9.48 18.87 -21.29
CA LYS A 53 -9.58 18.63 -22.74
C LYS A 53 -10.41 17.39 -23.05
N GLU A 54 -10.42 16.41 -22.16
CA GLU A 54 -11.09 15.12 -22.34
C GLU A 54 -11.97 14.72 -21.13
N PRO A 55 -13.09 15.42 -20.82
CA PRO A 55 -13.83 15.25 -19.56
C PRO A 55 -14.52 13.88 -19.36
N GLY A 56 -14.57 13.08 -20.43
CA GLY A 56 -15.08 11.71 -20.45
C GLY A 56 -13.98 10.64 -20.53
N SER A 57 -12.70 11.02 -20.47
CA SER A 57 -11.58 10.08 -20.53
C SER A 57 -11.40 9.38 -19.18
N ALA A 58 -11.56 8.06 -19.18
CA ALA A 58 -11.31 7.23 -18.01
C ALA A 58 -9.84 7.31 -17.57
N ASP A 59 -8.92 7.34 -18.53
CA ASP A 59 -7.48 7.42 -18.30
C ASP A 59 -7.10 8.76 -17.66
N ALA A 60 -7.60 9.88 -18.20
CA ALA A 60 -7.37 11.20 -17.62
C ALA A 60 -7.89 11.29 -16.18
N THR A 61 -9.10 10.75 -15.94
CA THR A 61 -9.70 10.70 -14.60
C THR A 61 -8.85 9.87 -13.64
N ILE A 62 -8.34 8.71 -14.08
CA ILE A 62 -7.45 7.86 -13.27
C ILE A 62 -6.17 8.61 -12.91
N TRP A 63 -5.57 9.32 -13.86
CA TRP A 63 -4.33 10.07 -13.60
C TRP A 63 -4.53 11.20 -12.60
N VAL A 64 -5.60 11.98 -12.69
CA VAL A 64 -5.93 13.00 -11.68
C VAL A 64 -6.04 12.38 -10.28
N GLY A 65 -6.83 11.30 -10.14
CA GLY A 65 -6.99 10.61 -8.85
C GLY A 65 -5.68 10.04 -8.30
N ARG A 66 -4.79 9.53 -9.17
CA ARG A 66 -3.45 9.06 -8.78
C ARG A 66 -2.57 10.21 -8.28
N ARG A 67 -2.54 11.35 -9.00
CA ARG A 67 -1.73 12.51 -8.62
C ARG A 67 -2.18 13.13 -7.29
N MET A 68 -3.49 13.24 -7.07
CA MET A 68 -4.04 13.65 -5.77
C MET A 68 -3.58 12.72 -4.64
N ALA A 69 -3.59 11.41 -4.88
CA ALA A 69 -3.13 10.46 -3.89
C ALA A 69 -1.61 10.51 -3.62
N TYR A 70 -0.78 10.84 -4.62
CA TYR A 70 0.66 11.05 -4.41
C TYR A 70 0.95 12.28 -3.58
N LEU A 71 0.09 13.30 -3.65
CA LEU A 71 0.08 14.46 -2.73
C LEU A 71 -0.48 14.13 -1.35
N GLY A 72 -0.90 12.89 -1.09
CA GLY A 72 -1.53 12.47 0.16
C GLY A 72 -2.94 13.03 0.38
N ARG A 73 -3.58 13.55 -0.68
CA ARG A 73 -4.98 14.01 -0.69
C ARG A 73 -5.90 12.82 -1.00
N TYR A 74 -6.00 11.89 -0.05
CA TYR A 74 -6.66 10.61 -0.27
C TYR A 74 -8.18 10.73 -0.37
N ARG A 75 -8.79 11.63 0.39
CA ARG A 75 -10.24 11.90 0.32
C ARG A 75 -10.63 12.46 -1.04
N ASP A 76 -9.84 13.40 -1.56
CA ASP A 76 -10.06 13.99 -2.88
C ASP A 76 -9.90 12.92 -3.99
N ALA A 77 -8.85 12.10 -3.90
CA ALA A 77 -8.66 10.97 -4.82
C ALA A 77 -9.86 10.00 -4.80
N ILE A 78 -10.41 9.67 -3.63
CA ILE A 78 -11.63 8.86 -3.50
C ILE A 78 -12.82 9.54 -4.20
N GLY A 79 -12.96 10.86 -4.07
CA GLY A 79 -13.96 11.66 -4.77
C GLY A 79 -13.85 11.54 -6.28
N VAL A 80 -12.64 11.75 -6.83
CA VAL A 80 -12.36 11.61 -8.28
C VAL A 80 -12.70 10.21 -8.77
N PHE A 81 -12.23 9.17 -8.09
CA PHE A 81 -12.55 7.79 -8.50
C PHE A 81 -14.03 7.46 -8.35
N THR A 82 -14.74 8.06 -7.38
CA THR A 82 -16.19 7.86 -7.22
C THR A 82 -16.96 8.41 -8.40
N THR A 83 -16.63 9.64 -8.84
CA THR A 83 -17.20 10.21 -10.07
C THR A 83 -16.85 9.36 -11.29
N GLY A 84 -15.60 8.88 -11.37
CA GLY A 84 -15.14 7.99 -12.44
C GLY A 84 -15.97 6.69 -12.51
N VAL A 85 -16.14 5.99 -11.39
CA VAL A 85 -16.93 4.73 -11.33
C VAL A 85 -18.37 4.96 -11.82
N SER A 86 -18.97 6.11 -11.52
CA SER A 86 -20.31 6.44 -12.02
C SER A 86 -20.35 6.67 -13.53
N LYS A 87 -19.31 7.28 -14.10
CA LYS A 87 -19.20 7.53 -15.55
C LYS A 87 -18.80 6.29 -16.35
N HIS A 88 -18.01 5.39 -15.77
CA HIS A 88 -17.46 4.19 -16.41
C HIS A 88 -17.74 2.93 -15.59
N PRO A 89 -19.02 2.51 -15.44
CA PRO A 89 -19.39 1.45 -14.49
C PRO A 89 -18.85 0.05 -14.82
N SER A 90 -18.40 -0.18 -16.06
CA SER A 90 -17.79 -1.43 -16.54
C SER A 90 -16.26 -1.39 -16.59
N ASP A 91 -15.64 -0.25 -16.26
CA ASP A 91 -14.18 -0.12 -16.19
C ASP A 91 -13.68 -0.51 -14.78
N PRO A 92 -12.92 -1.62 -14.65
CA PRO A 92 -12.43 -2.07 -13.34
C PRO A 92 -11.33 -1.19 -12.75
N ARG A 93 -10.66 -0.34 -13.55
CA ARG A 93 -9.45 0.38 -13.13
C ARG A 93 -9.75 1.40 -12.03
N MET A 94 -10.88 2.11 -12.14
CA MET A 94 -11.30 3.07 -11.11
C MET A 94 -11.67 2.39 -9.80
N LEU A 95 -12.32 1.22 -9.85
CA LEU A 95 -12.61 0.39 -8.68
C LEU A 95 -11.30 -0.07 -8.01
N ARG A 96 -10.32 -0.52 -8.80
CA ARG A 96 -8.99 -0.89 -8.30
C ARG A 96 -8.32 0.27 -7.55
N HIS A 97 -8.31 1.47 -8.14
CA HIS A 97 -7.66 2.62 -7.51
C HIS A 97 -8.42 3.13 -6.28
N ARG A 98 -9.76 3.17 -6.34
CA ARG A 98 -10.58 3.58 -5.19
C ARG A 98 -10.48 2.58 -4.04
N GLY A 99 -10.47 1.28 -4.35
CA GLY A 99 -10.25 0.22 -3.38
C GLY A 99 -8.91 0.37 -2.64
N HIS A 100 -7.83 0.68 -3.36
CA HIS A 100 -6.56 1.03 -2.73
C HIS A 100 -6.70 2.23 -1.79
N ARG A 101 -7.35 3.33 -2.22
CA ARG A 101 -7.52 4.50 -1.34
C ARG A 101 -8.44 4.24 -0.14
N TYR A 102 -9.40 3.33 -0.26
CA TYR A 102 -10.18 2.85 0.88
C TYR A 102 -9.31 2.05 1.86
N ILE A 103 -8.36 1.23 1.41
CA ILE A 103 -7.35 0.61 2.29
C ILE A 103 -6.55 1.70 3.01
N THR A 104 -6.02 2.68 2.27
CA THR A 104 -5.23 3.79 2.84
C THR A 104 -6.02 4.53 3.92
N THR A 105 -7.33 4.71 3.75
CA THR A 105 -8.18 5.44 4.70
C THR A 105 -8.92 4.54 5.71
N ARG A 106 -8.48 3.29 5.89
CA ARG A 106 -9.02 2.31 6.86
C ARG A 106 -10.47 1.90 6.60
N GLN A 107 -10.98 2.10 5.40
CA GLN A 107 -12.34 1.70 4.96
C GLN A 107 -12.32 0.31 4.31
N PHE A 108 -11.87 -0.71 5.04
CA PHE A 108 -11.59 -2.05 4.47
C PHE A 108 -12.82 -2.72 3.83
N ASP A 109 -14.00 -2.59 4.43
CA ASP A 109 -15.23 -3.16 3.85
C ASP A 109 -15.55 -2.56 2.48
N LYS A 110 -15.39 -1.24 2.32
CA LYS A 110 -15.58 -0.58 1.03
C LYS A 110 -14.52 -0.99 0.02
N ALA A 111 -13.27 -1.17 0.47
CA ALA A 111 -12.21 -1.67 -0.38
C ALA A 111 -12.53 -3.08 -0.90
N ILE A 112 -12.97 -3.99 -0.03
CA ILE A 112 -13.37 -5.36 -0.39
C ILE A 112 -14.49 -5.33 -1.44
N VAL A 113 -15.52 -4.50 -1.25
CA VAL A 113 -16.63 -4.36 -2.21
C VAL A 113 -16.12 -3.94 -3.60
N ASP A 114 -15.32 -2.87 -3.67
CA ASP A 114 -14.81 -2.36 -4.94
C ASP A 114 -13.88 -3.36 -5.63
N LEU A 115 -12.95 -3.95 -4.88
CA LEU A 115 -11.94 -4.86 -5.41
C LEU A 115 -12.55 -6.21 -5.83
N THR A 116 -13.59 -6.68 -5.12
CA THR A 116 -14.38 -7.85 -5.54
C THR A 116 -15.11 -7.58 -6.85
N LYS A 117 -15.73 -6.39 -6.99
CA LYS A 117 -16.37 -5.99 -8.26
C LYS A 117 -15.34 -5.87 -9.38
N ALA A 118 -14.17 -5.28 -9.12
CA ALA A 118 -13.08 -5.19 -10.09
C ALA A 118 -12.61 -6.59 -10.53
N ALA A 119 -12.43 -7.52 -9.59
CA ALA A 119 -12.05 -8.91 -9.86
C ALA A 119 -13.08 -9.62 -10.74
N ALA A 120 -14.37 -9.40 -10.49
CA ALA A 120 -15.44 -9.94 -11.33
C ALA A 120 -15.40 -9.38 -12.76
N LEU A 121 -15.14 -8.08 -12.92
CA LEU A 121 -15.07 -7.41 -14.23
C LEU A 121 -13.86 -7.83 -15.06
N VAL A 122 -12.74 -8.21 -14.45
CA VAL A 122 -11.54 -8.70 -15.17
C VAL A 122 -11.54 -10.21 -15.42
N LYS A 123 -12.51 -10.94 -14.87
CA LYS A 123 -12.63 -12.39 -15.09
C LYS A 123 -12.86 -12.67 -16.57
N GLY A 124 -12.02 -13.52 -17.16
CA GLY A 124 -12.09 -13.87 -18.59
C GLY A 124 -11.59 -12.80 -19.57
N ARG A 125 -11.20 -11.61 -19.10
CA ARG A 125 -10.53 -10.60 -19.93
C ARG A 125 -9.03 -10.88 -20.04
N SER A 126 -8.39 -10.40 -21.09
CA SER A 126 -6.92 -10.34 -21.15
C SER A 126 -6.39 -9.48 -20.00
N ASP A 127 -5.19 -9.78 -19.53
CA ASP A 127 -4.53 -8.92 -18.55
C ASP A 127 -3.94 -7.69 -19.25
N GLU A 128 -3.84 -6.59 -18.53
CA GLU A 128 -3.44 -5.29 -19.05
C GLU A 128 -2.32 -4.74 -18.16
N VAL A 129 -1.20 -4.30 -18.75
CA VAL A 129 -0.12 -3.66 -18.00
C VAL A 129 -0.63 -2.35 -17.40
N GLU A 130 -0.41 -2.13 -16.11
CA GLU A 130 -0.76 -0.86 -15.47
C GLU A 130 0.45 0.09 -15.55
N PRO A 131 0.34 1.28 -16.15
CA PRO A 131 1.47 2.20 -16.25
C PRO A 131 1.94 2.68 -14.86
N ASP A 132 3.25 2.71 -14.66
CA ASP A 132 3.84 3.21 -13.42
C ASP A 132 3.49 4.69 -13.20
N GLY A 133 3.26 5.06 -11.94
CA GLY A 133 2.93 6.43 -11.59
C GLY A 133 4.12 7.38 -11.70
N GLN A 134 5.30 6.80 -11.47
CA GLN A 134 6.61 7.40 -11.58
C GLN A 134 7.53 6.35 -12.23
N PRO A 135 8.44 6.74 -13.12
CA PRO A 135 9.33 5.77 -13.74
C PRO A 135 10.24 5.10 -12.71
N ASN A 136 10.40 3.78 -12.82
CA ASN A 136 11.37 3.03 -12.02
C ASN A 136 12.75 2.98 -12.70
N ALA A 137 13.74 2.36 -12.04
CA ALA A 137 15.13 2.33 -12.52
C ALA A 137 15.32 1.73 -13.92
N LYS A 138 14.35 0.94 -14.43
CA LYS A 138 14.37 0.34 -15.77
C LYS A 138 13.26 0.87 -16.69
N ASN A 139 12.49 1.86 -16.27
CA ASN A 139 11.32 2.39 -16.97
C ASN A 139 10.39 1.28 -17.49
N THR A 140 10.24 0.20 -16.73
CA THR A 140 9.47 -0.98 -17.13
C THR A 140 8.41 -1.28 -16.08
N PRO A 141 7.11 -1.21 -16.41
CA PRO A 141 6.05 -1.52 -15.45
C PRO A 141 6.19 -2.91 -14.85
N THR A 142 6.10 -2.97 -13.53
CA THR A 142 6.25 -4.24 -12.80
C THR A 142 4.90 -4.90 -12.51
N SER A 143 3.77 -4.22 -12.68
CA SER A 143 2.46 -4.75 -12.32
C SER A 143 1.44 -4.70 -13.46
N THR A 144 0.43 -5.55 -13.37
CA THR A 144 -0.74 -5.56 -14.26
C THR A 144 -1.99 -5.17 -13.49
N LEU A 145 -3.06 -4.88 -14.22
CA LEU A 145 -4.37 -4.62 -13.67
C LEU A 145 -4.85 -5.80 -12.81
N LYS A 146 -4.70 -7.05 -13.29
CA LYS A 146 -5.13 -8.22 -12.50
C LYS A 146 -4.28 -8.42 -11.26
N THR A 147 -2.96 -8.34 -11.35
CA THR A 147 -2.12 -8.47 -10.15
C THR A 147 -2.48 -7.39 -9.14
N ASN A 148 -2.69 -6.15 -9.60
CA ASN A 148 -3.09 -5.06 -8.72
C ASN A 148 -4.46 -5.27 -8.08
N ILE A 149 -5.46 -5.76 -8.81
CA ILE A 149 -6.78 -6.06 -8.23
C ILE A 149 -6.67 -7.13 -7.14
N TYR A 150 -6.07 -8.28 -7.46
CA TYR A 150 -6.01 -9.41 -6.53
C TYR A 150 -5.09 -9.14 -5.34
N TYR A 151 -3.97 -8.45 -5.54
CA TYR A 151 -3.07 -8.04 -4.46
C TYR A 151 -3.79 -7.16 -3.45
N HIS A 152 -4.48 -6.11 -3.92
CA HIS A 152 -5.18 -5.20 -3.01
C HIS A 152 -6.40 -5.87 -2.38
N LEU A 153 -7.08 -6.79 -3.08
CA LEU A 153 -8.18 -7.57 -2.50
C LEU A 153 -7.69 -8.45 -1.36
N GLY A 154 -6.57 -9.16 -1.56
CA GLY A 154 -5.91 -9.94 -0.52
C GLY A 154 -5.50 -9.08 0.66
N LEU A 155 -4.95 -7.89 0.40
CA LEU A 155 -4.57 -6.95 1.44
C LEU A 155 -5.78 -6.43 2.23
N ALA A 156 -6.88 -6.09 1.56
CA ALA A 156 -8.08 -5.61 2.24
C ALA A 156 -8.66 -6.68 3.18
N HIS A 157 -8.74 -7.94 2.73
CA HIS A 157 -9.16 -9.06 3.57
C HIS A 157 -8.19 -9.31 4.74
N TYR A 158 -6.89 -9.28 4.47
CA TYR A 158 -5.85 -9.45 5.48
C TYR A 158 -5.96 -8.40 6.59
N LEU A 159 -6.13 -7.14 6.21
CA LEU A 159 -6.26 -6.02 7.14
C LEU A 159 -7.55 -6.11 7.95
N ALA A 160 -8.65 -6.58 7.35
CA ALA A 160 -9.90 -6.89 8.04
C ALA A 160 -9.81 -8.12 8.97
N GLY A 161 -8.73 -8.92 8.90
CA GLY A 161 -8.54 -10.13 9.69
C GLY A 161 -9.14 -11.40 9.07
N ASP A 162 -9.69 -11.33 7.86
CA ASP A 162 -10.18 -12.48 7.10
C ASP A 162 -9.03 -13.14 6.33
N PHE A 163 -8.15 -13.84 7.06
CA PHE A 163 -6.96 -14.45 6.47
C PHE A 163 -7.29 -15.54 5.45
N ALA A 164 -8.43 -16.23 5.58
CA ALA A 164 -8.84 -17.26 4.63
C ALA A 164 -9.11 -16.65 3.25
N LYS A 165 -9.95 -15.60 3.17
CA LYS A 165 -10.20 -14.92 1.89
C LYS A 165 -8.97 -14.18 1.37
N ALA A 166 -8.12 -13.68 2.26
CA ALA A 166 -6.84 -13.09 1.86
C ALA A 166 -5.96 -14.13 1.13
N ALA A 167 -5.86 -15.35 1.65
CA ALA A 167 -5.07 -16.42 1.04
C ALA A 167 -5.60 -16.79 -0.36
N ASP A 168 -6.92 -16.84 -0.53
CA ASP A 168 -7.54 -17.10 -1.83
C ASP A 168 -7.23 -16.00 -2.86
N ALA A 169 -7.34 -14.74 -2.46
CA ALA A 169 -7.03 -13.61 -3.31
C ALA A 169 -5.53 -13.57 -3.68
N TYR A 170 -4.62 -13.84 -2.74
CA TYR A 170 -3.19 -13.90 -3.05
C TYR A 170 -2.81 -15.08 -3.94
N ARG A 171 -3.49 -16.23 -3.81
CA ARG A 171 -3.32 -17.35 -4.76
C ARG A 171 -3.67 -16.92 -6.17
N LEU A 172 -4.82 -16.24 -6.36
CA LEU A 172 -5.21 -15.68 -7.66
C LEU A 172 -4.21 -14.61 -8.15
N CYS A 173 -3.70 -13.77 -7.25
CA CYS A 173 -2.65 -12.81 -7.59
C CYS A 173 -1.40 -13.52 -8.13
N MET A 174 -0.96 -14.61 -7.48
CA MET A 174 0.24 -15.36 -7.87
C MET A 174 0.09 -16.00 -9.25
N GLU A 175 -1.12 -16.42 -9.65
CA GLU A 175 -1.40 -16.92 -11.01
C GLU A 175 -1.08 -15.86 -12.09
N HIS A 176 -1.15 -14.57 -11.76
CA HIS A 176 -0.88 -13.45 -12.65
C HIS A 176 0.50 -12.80 -12.43
N SER A 177 1.24 -13.16 -11.37
CA SER A 177 2.57 -12.63 -11.07
C SER A 177 3.64 -13.23 -11.99
N LYS A 178 3.87 -12.58 -13.14
CA LYS A 178 4.77 -13.08 -14.20
C LYS A 178 6.21 -12.54 -14.17
N ASN A 179 6.52 -11.62 -13.26
CA ASN A 179 7.87 -11.08 -13.07
C ASN A 179 8.29 -11.17 -11.60
N ALA A 180 9.59 -11.00 -11.37
CA ALA A 180 10.21 -11.17 -10.06
C ALA A 180 9.62 -10.22 -9.01
N ASP A 181 9.39 -8.95 -9.36
CA ASP A 181 8.81 -7.94 -8.48
C ASP A 181 7.41 -8.33 -7.95
N MET A 182 6.51 -8.78 -8.83
CA MET A 182 5.18 -9.20 -8.41
C MET A 182 5.18 -10.56 -7.70
N GLN A 183 6.11 -11.45 -8.06
CA GLN A 183 6.28 -12.73 -7.38
C GLN A 183 6.68 -12.51 -5.92
N VAL A 184 7.69 -11.68 -5.64
CA VAL A 184 8.13 -11.44 -4.26
C VAL A 184 7.09 -10.66 -3.46
N ALA A 185 6.43 -9.65 -4.04
CA ALA A 185 5.38 -8.91 -3.36
C ALA A 185 4.20 -9.82 -2.99
N THR A 186 3.74 -10.65 -3.92
CA THR A 186 2.62 -11.57 -3.67
C THR A 186 3.02 -12.67 -2.69
N ALA A 187 4.20 -13.27 -2.87
CA ALA A 187 4.70 -14.34 -2.02
C ALA A 187 4.84 -13.88 -0.56
N HIS A 188 5.32 -12.66 -0.32
CA HIS A 188 5.47 -12.12 1.03
C HIS A 188 4.14 -12.08 1.79
N TRP A 189 3.11 -11.48 1.20
CA TRP A 189 1.80 -11.39 1.85
C TRP A 189 1.09 -12.75 1.94
N GLN A 190 1.21 -13.59 0.91
CA GLN A 190 0.65 -14.94 0.93
C GLN A 190 1.30 -15.79 2.03
N TYR A 191 2.62 -15.73 2.17
CA TYR A 191 3.37 -16.42 3.21
C TYR A 191 2.89 -16.02 4.61
N MET A 192 2.87 -14.72 4.90
CA MET A 192 2.39 -14.22 6.20
C MET A 192 0.95 -14.68 6.47
N THR A 193 0.08 -14.57 5.47
CA THR A 193 -1.33 -15.00 5.58
C THR A 193 -1.45 -16.49 5.93
N LEU A 194 -0.69 -17.36 5.25
CA LEU A 194 -0.69 -18.80 5.50
C LEU A 194 -0.12 -19.15 6.88
N ARG A 195 0.94 -18.46 7.32
CA ARG A 195 1.47 -18.62 8.68
C ARG A 195 0.44 -18.21 9.74
N ARG A 196 -0.29 -17.11 9.52
CA ARG A 196 -1.37 -16.66 10.42
C ARG A 196 -2.55 -17.65 10.49
N LEU A 197 -2.74 -18.47 9.45
CA LEU A 197 -3.71 -19.57 9.41
C LEU A 197 -3.18 -20.91 9.97
N GLY A 198 -1.91 -20.99 10.39
CA GLY A 198 -1.28 -22.26 10.79
C GLY A 198 -1.00 -23.22 9.63
N ARG A 199 -1.07 -22.76 8.38
CA ARG A 199 -0.87 -23.57 7.16
C ARG A 199 0.61 -23.62 6.77
N GLU A 200 1.44 -24.21 7.64
CA GLU A 200 2.91 -24.13 7.54
C GLU A 200 3.49 -24.76 6.27
N ALA A 201 2.98 -25.93 5.86
CA ALA A 201 3.46 -26.62 4.66
C ALA A 201 3.22 -25.78 3.39
N GLU A 202 2.07 -25.12 3.29
CA GLU A 202 1.76 -24.24 2.16
C GLU A 202 2.57 -22.95 2.20
N ALA A 203 2.80 -22.39 3.39
CA ALA A 203 3.68 -21.25 3.55
C ALA A 203 5.11 -21.60 3.09
N ALA A 204 5.64 -22.79 3.47
CA ALA A 204 6.94 -23.24 3.01
C ALA A 204 7.00 -23.39 1.47
N ALA A 205 5.93 -23.88 0.84
CA ALA A 205 5.85 -23.99 -0.61
C ALA A 205 5.92 -22.62 -1.32
N VAL A 206 5.35 -21.56 -0.73
CA VAL A 206 5.46 -20.18 -1.25
C VAL A 206 6.90 -19.68 -1.27
N LEU A 207 7.76 -20.13 -0.34
CA LEU A 207 9.18 -19.73 -0.28
C LEU A 207 10.08 -20.50 -1.25
N ALA A 208 9.66 -21.68 -1.71
CA ALA A 208 10.48 -22.56 -2.54
C ALA A 208 11.04 -21.88 -3.81
N PRO A 209 10.25 -21.13 -4.62
CA PRO A 209 10.75 -20.51 -5.85
C PRO A 209 11.57 -19.22 -5.62
N VAL A 210 11.65 -18.71 -4.39
CA VAL A 210 12.36 -17.46 -4.09
C VAL A 210 13.86 -17.73 -3.99
N THR A 211 14.66 -17.12 -4.86
CA THR A 211 16.13 -17.26 -4.89
C THR A 211 16.82 -15.93 -4.61
N GLN A 212 18.11 -15.96 -4.26
CA GLN A 212 18.87 -14.75 -3.95
C GLN A 212 19.12 -13.86 -5.18
N ASP A 213 19.19 -14.46 -6.37
CA ASP A 213 19.56 -13.84 -7.65
C ASP A 213 18.36 -13.31 -8.46
N MET A 214 17.16 -13.28 -7.87
CA MET A 214 15.98 -12.71 -8.52
C MET A 214 16.23 -11.24 -8.93
N ALA A 215 15.92 -10.92 -10.18
CA ALA A 215 16.10 -9.58 -10.74
C ALA A 215 14.98 -8.62 -10.29
N ILE A 216 15.05 -8.15 -9.05
CA ILE A 216 14.08 -7.22 -8.45
C ILE A 216 14.38 -5.77 -8.86
N ILE A 217 13.35 -4.99 -9.21
CA ILE A 217 13.47 -3.59 -9.61
C ILE A 217 12.98 -2.65 -8.50
N GLU A 218 11.81 -2.92 -7.93
CA GLU A 218 11.11 -2.04 -6.97
C GLU A 218 10.85 -2.73 -5.62
N ASN A 219 10.53 -4.03 -5.62
CA ASN A 219 10.01 -4.74 -4.45
C ASN A 219 11.09 -5.43 -3.58
N ALA A 220 12.25 -4.77 -3.43
CA ALA A 220 13.43 -5.36 -2.77
C ALA A 220 13.21 -5.69 -1.29
N SER A 221 12.45 -4.89 -0.56
CA SER A 221 12.16 -5.14 0.86
C SER A 221 11.32 -6.41 1.07
N TYR A 222 10.38 -6.73 0.16
CA TYR A 222 9.65 -8.00 0.20
C TYR A 222 10.57 -9.19 -0.07
N HIS A 223 11.50 -9.07 -1.01
CA HIS A 223 12.52 -10.10 -1.25
C HIS A 223 13.40 -10.34 -0.02
N ARG A 224 13.90 -9.28 0.62
CA ARG A 224 14.69 -9.38 1.87
C ARG A 224 13.92 -10.08 2.99
N LEU A 225 12.64 -9.77 3.15
CA LEU A 225 11.76 -10.45 4.12
C LEU A 225 11.59 -11.94 3.81
N LEU A 226 11.39 -12.30 2.54
CA LEU A 226 11.31 -13.70 2.13
C LEU A 226 12.62 -14.44 2.38
N MET A 227 13.78 -13.82 2.13
CA MET A 227 15.09 -14.40 2.44
C MET A 227 15.30 -14.57 3.95
N MET A 228 14.80 -13.63 4.77
CA MET A 228 14.78 -13.78 6.22
C MET A 228 13.89 -14.97 6.66
N TYR A 229 12.71 -15.13 6.07
CA TYR A 229 11.83 -16.27 6.37
C TYR A 229 12.47 -17.62 5.98
N LYS A 230 13.35 -17.63 4.99
CA LYS A 230 14.17 -18.79 4.59
C LYS A 230 15.39 -19.03 5.48
N GLY A 231 15.70 -18.13 6.42
CA GLY A 231 16.85 -18.22 7.31
C GLY A 231 18.18 -17.75 6.71
N ALA A 232 18.16 -17.03 5.58
CA ALA A 232 19.37 -16.49 4.97
C ALA A 232 19.91 -15.23 5.68
N THR A 233 19.07 -14.57 6.48
CA THR A 233 19.44 -13.49 7.39
C THR A 233 18.52 -13.56 8.61
N ASP A 234 18.98 -13.09 9.76
CA ASP A 234 18.17 -13.04 10.96
C ASP A 234 17.31 -11.76 11.02
N ALA A 235 16.24 -11.83 11.81
CA ALA A 235 15.26 -10.75 11.92
C ALA A 235 15.83 -9.48 12.56
N ALA A 236 16.76 -9.59 13.50
CA ALA A 236 17.34 -8.44 14.18
C ALA A 236 18.25 -7.63 13.24
N THR A 237 19.10 -8.32 12.47
CA THR A 237 19.95 -7.73 11.45
C THR A 237 19.14 -7.01 10.38
N LEU A 238 18.11 -7.67 9.84
CA LEU A 238 17.27 -7.07 8.80
C LEU A 238 16.50 -5.84 9.32
N LEU A 239 15.95 -5.93 10.53
CA LEU A 239 15.21 -4.82 11.15
C LEU A 239 16.13 -3.62 11.42
N ALA A 240 17.33 -3.84 11.96
CA ALA A 240 18.31 -2.79 12.21
C ALA A 240 18.72 -2.07 10.92
N ALA A 241 18.97 -2.80 9.84
CA ALA A 241 19.28 -2.21 8.54
C ALA A 241 18.11 -1.35 8.01
N SER A 242 16.88 -1.84 8.12
CA SER A 242 15.71 -1.08 7.63
C SER A 242 15.47 0.24 8.36
N ARG A 243 15.78 0.29 9.67
CA ARG A 243 15.69 1.51 10.47
C ARG A 243 16.70 2.56 10.03
N ALA A 244 17.92 2.13 9.68
CA ALA A 244 18.96 3.02 9.19
C ALA A 244 18.65 3.58 7.79
N GLU A 245 18.02 2.79 6.92
CA GLU A 245 17.64 3.18 5.55
C GLU A 245 16.39 4.07 5.50
N GLY A 246 15.44 3.88 6.44
CA GLY A 246 14.28 4.74 6.67
C GLY A 246 13.13 4.60 5.67
N LEU A 247 13.39 4.45 4.36
CA LEU A 247 12.36 4.45 3.32
C LEU A 247 11.39 3.25 3.42
N ASP A 248 11.92 2.06 3.69
CA ASP A 248 11.16 0.80 3.73
C ASP A 248 10.88 0.32 5.16
N ALA A 249 11.11 1.18 6.16
CA ALA A 249 11.09 0.82 7.57
C ALA A 249 9.75 0.23 8.01
N VAL A 250 8.61 0.78 7.55
CA VAL A 250 7.30 0.24 7.92
C VAL A 250 7.01 -1.11 7.26
N THR A 251 7.55 -1.37 6.07
CA THR A 251 7.36 -2.64 5.34
C THR A 251 8.15 -3.76 6.00
N ILE A 252 9.46 -3.55 6.20
CA ILE A 252 10.31 -4.54 6.87
C ILE A 252 9.91 -4.70 8.33
N GLY A 253 9.70 -3.59 9.04
CA GLY A 253 9.25 -3.59 10.43
C GLY A 253 8.00 -4.43 10.62
N TYR A 254 6.97 -4.24 9.77
CA TYR A 254 5.76 -5.03 9.85
C TYR A 254 6.01 -6.52 9.54
N GLY A 255 6.78 -6.83 8.51
CA GLY A 255 7.10 -8.22 8.16
C GLY A 255 7.84 -8.97 9.26
N VAL A 256 8.72 -8.28 9.99
CA VAL A 256 9.43 -8.83 11.16
C VAL A 256 8.49 -8.96 12.36
N ALA A 257 7.67 -7.94 12.65
CA ALA A 257 6.69 -8.00 13.74
C ALA A 257 5.68 -9.13 13.54
N ASN A 258 5.20 -9.33 12.31
CA ASN A 258 4.32 -10.43 11.96
C ASN A 258 5.01 -11.79 12.15
N TRP A 259 6.31 -11.88 11.83
CA TRP A 259 7.11 -13.06 12.12
C TRP A 259 7.22 -13.36 13.60
N HIS A 260 7.36 -12.36 14.46
CA HIS A 260 7.26 -12.56 15.90
C HIS A 260 5.87 -13.08 16.30
N LEU A 261 4.78 -12.52 15.76
CA LEU A 261 3.41 -12.94 16.08
C LEU A 261 3.15 -14.42 15.81
N TYR A 262 3.39 -14.90 14.58
CA TYR A 262 3.08 -16.30 14.23
C TYR A 262 4.09 -17.31 14.79
N ASN A 263 5.15 -16.86 15.45
CA ASN A 263 6.06 -17.71 16.23
C ASN A 263 5.84 -17.57 17.75
N GLY A 264 4.71 -17.00 18.19
CA GLY A 264 4.33 -16.92 19.60
C GLY A 264 5.02 -15.82 20.41
N ARG A 265 5.88 -15.00 19.80
CA ARG A 265 6.63 -13.89 20.41
C ARG A 265 5.83 -12.60 20.42
N LYS A 266 4.71 -12.59 21.16
CA LYS A 266 3.72 -11.51 21.10
C LYS A 266 4.24 -10.16 21.61
N GLU A 267 5.08 -10.15 22.64
CA GLU A 267 5.59 -8.91 23.23
C GLU A 267 6.64 -8.24 22.34
N GLU A 268 7.50 -9.03 21.71
CA GLU A 268 8.46 -8.53 20.71
C GLU A 268 7.75 -7.96 19.49
N ALA A 269 6.69 -8.65 19.02
CA ALA A 269 5.84 -8.11 17.97
C ALA A 269 5.19 -6.79 18.41
N ARG A 270 4.55 -6.74 19.57
CA ARG A 270 3.87 -5.53 20.08
C ARG A 270 4.82 -4.34 20.15
N THR A 271 6.06 -4.56 20.57
CA THR A 271 7.10 -3.52 20.62
C THR A 271 7.33 -2.90 19.24
N ILE A 272 7.61 -3.75 18.23
CA ILE A 272 7.88 -3.28 16.86
C ILE A 272 6.65 -2.62 16.24
N LEU A 273 5.44 -3.19 16.45
CA LEU A 273 4.21 -2.60 15.93
C LEU A 273 3.95 -1.21 16.54
N THR A 274 4.21 -1.05 17.84
CA THR A 274 4.03 0.23 18.53
C THR A 274 5.00 1.28 17.99
N GLU A 275 6.29 0.91 17.87
CA GLU A 275 7.34 1.73 17.25
C GLU A 275 6.93 2.22 15.86
N ILE A 276 6.44 1.31 15.00
CA ILE A 276 5.93 1.67 13.67
C ILE A 276 4.85 2.75 13.78
N THR A 277 3.83 2.53 14.63
CA THR A 277 2.68 3.43 14.72
C THR A 277 2.97 4.78 15.37
N ASP A 278 4.00 4.87 16.20
CA ASP A 278 4.37 6.11 16.89
C ASP A 278 5.41 6.91 16.11
N GLU A 279 6.47 6.27 15.59
CA GLU A 279 7.58 6.97 14.92
C GLU A 279 7.24 7.42 13.49
N TYR A 280 6.49 6.60 12.75
CA TYR A 280 6.27 6.83 11.31
C TYR A 280 4.91 7.46 10.99
N ARG A 281 4.16 7.88 12.01
CA ARG A 281 2.80 8.44 11.87
C ARG A 281 2.76 9.69 11.01
N ALA A 282 3.78 10.53 11.06
CA ALA A 282 3.81 11.79 10.31
C ALA A 282 4.19 11.60 8.84
N THR A 283 4.86 10.50 8.49
CA THR A 283 5.58 10.35 7.22
C THR A 283 5.12 9.15 6.39
N GLN A 284 4.79 8.01 7.01
CA GLN A 284 4.55 6.75 6.27
C GLN A 284 3.24 6.05 6.65
N TRP A 285 2.29 6.75 7.29
CA TRP A 285 1.05 6.13 7.78
C TRP A 285 0.17 5.51 6.68
N ALA A 286 0.37 5.91 5.43
CA ALA A 286 -0.32 5.39 4.26
C ALA A 286 0.27 4.07 3.73
N GLY A 287 1.49 3.70 4.14
CA GLY A 287 2.16 2.48 3.72
C GLY A 287 1.51 1.22 4.30
N PHE A 288 1.47 0.14 3.53
CA PHE A 288 0.75 -1.08 3.92
C PHE A 288 1.26 -1.70 5.22
N GLY A 289 2.58 -1.67 5.46
CA GLY A 289 3.15 -2.14 6.72
C GLY A 289 2.65 -1.35 7.93
N TYR A 290 2.49 -0.03 7.81
CA TYR A 290 1.93 0.80 8.88
C TYR A 290 0.44 0.50 9.12
N VAL A 291 -0.36 0.41 8.05
CA VAL A 291 -1.79 0.06 8.15
C VAL A 291 -1.98 -1.30 8.82
N ALA A 292 -1.14 -2.27 8.44
CA ALA A 292 -1.18 -3.61 9.00
C ALA A 292 -0.70 -3.65 10.47
N ALA A 293 0.25 -2.80 10.83
CA ALA A 293 0.68 -2.64 12.21
C ALA A 293 -0.43 -2.09 13.11
N GLU A 294 -1.17 -1.07 12.64
CA GLU A 294 -2.37 -0.60 13.34
C GLU A 294 -3.40 -1.70 13.50
N ALA A 295 -3.65 -2.48 12.44
CA ALA A 295 -4.67 -3.52 12.45
C ALA A 295 -4.35 -4.64 13.44
N ASP A 296 -3.08 -5.07 13.50
CA ASP A 296 -2.65 -6.06 14.48
C ASP A 296 -2.64 -5.49 15.91
N LEU A 297 -2.20 -4.24 16.13
CA LEU A 297 -2.31 -3.60 17.45
C LEU A 297 -3.76 -3.49 17.92
N ALA A 298 -4.68 -3.14 17.04
CA ALA A 298 -6.11 -3.05 17.37
C ALA A 298 -6.69 -4.41 17.78
N ARG A 299 -6.22 -5.52 17.16
CA ARG A 299 -6.61 -6.90 17.51
C ARG A 299 -5.93 -7.45 18.76
N LEU A 300 -4.78 -6.90 19.15
CA LEU A 300 -4.02 -7.28 20.33
C LEU A 300 -4.45 -6.53 21.60
N ARG A 301 -5.46 -5.67 21.52
CA ARG A 301 -6.07 -4.96 22.65
C ARG A 301 -7.05 -5.84 23.40
#